data_AF-A0A8T2VE81-F1
#
_entry.id   AF-A0A8T2VE81-F1
#
_cell.length_a   1.000
_cell.length_b   1.000
_cell.length_c   1.000
_cell.angle_alpha   90.00
_cell.angle_beta   90.00
_cell.angle_gamma   90.00
#
_symmetry.space_group_name_H-M   'P 1'
#
loop_
_entity.id
_entity.type
_entity.pdbx_description
1 polymer ?
#
loop_
_entity_poly.entity_id
_entity_poly.type
_entity_poly.pdbx_seq_one_letter_code
_entity_poly.pdbx_strand_id
1 'polypeptide(L)'
;MHGDRRPESVVSLTDRISESLQISHERDNGSADEVENLMVKLKFLPYKIRTFLIRNGLSTLFDNGFPAYRKYYLKQMGIWKTSFEKQQQLDWLLTEWAQYITSKYRGRGPNNHTYLSEAEPFLEQFAKRSTQNKRLVGYTGSVTATESLKEEVIESSALSVQESLTVAKQEKIDMKGKGMVIFFPAIPGCGKSAVCKELLNDPGELVANGRSIHSLMGDLVKGKYWPLLAKERQKRPKETITLADKNAPNVEVWDTVRDICNDTSAIGVPVVPDSPGTELNPFALDALALFMYRVIQRQNHPGNLDKESPNAGYVLLMFYNLYSRKNRKEFEGALRQQFGFLVKLPILKPERPPLPSAIQDVLSEGLDLFGSHSRKHGKLDSSKGSLSQKWSIWEKNLRQVLNRNAVYFNDIQTPFKEAFESVRQQLIAILKGEVPINSAGEEVRSFNNITYAALTLPVNEVTQTLQHLAATNIDIENYFCDRMVILNSAHVTLAHKHAHGVAAVAKFGDLRGVEVPVMLTAFLFSAKLCALEARIMENEKGIYSRNPWPHVTVWTAKGTRPKESNFLPQMLQSGHAWRVDFAPVVLSGVVELL
;
A
#
# COMPACT_ATOMS: atom_id res chain seq x y z
N MET A 1 33.02 -70.81 44.37
CA MET A 1 32.78 -70.36 42.98
C MET A 1 31.29 -70.07 42.87
N HIS A 2 30.89 -68.80 42.89
CA HIS A 2 30.32 -68.09 41.72
C HIS A 2 29.16 -68.88 41.11
N GLY A 3 27.88 -68.54 41.25
CA GLY A 3 27.26 -67.24 41.49
C GLY A 3 26.29 -67.00 40.34
N ASP A 4 25.01 -67.36 40.50
CA ASP A 4 23.97 -66.96 39.56
C ASP A 4 22.61 -66.89 40.27
N ARG A 5 22.30 -65.72 40.81
CA ARG A 5 20.94 -65.24 41.06
C ARG A 5 20.85 -63.90 40.36
N ARG A 6 20.31 -63.88 39.14
CA ARG A 6 19.91 -62.63 38.49
C ARG A 6 18.72 -62.05 39.26
N PRO A 7 18.76 -60.76 39.64
CA PRO A 7 17.68 -60.12 40.37
C PRO A 7 16.53 -59.76 39.42
N GLU A 8 15.31 -59.91 39.92
CA GLU A 8 14.13 -59.19 39.42
C GLU A 8 14.45 -57.69 39.43
N SER A 9 14.46 -57.07 38.26
CA SER A 9 14.70 -55.64 38.12
C SER A 9 13.49 -54.87 38.65
N VAL A 10 13.68 -54.22 39.78
CA VAL A 10 12.83 -53.12 40.27
C VAL A 10 12.80 -52.04 39.19
N VAL A 11 11.68 -51.96 38.47
CA VAL A 11 11.42 -50.82 37.59
C VAL A 11 11.23 -49.60 38.48
N SER A 12 12.15 -48.65 38.36
CA SER A 12 12.18 -47.42 39.14
C SER A 12 10.92 -46.58 38.89
N LEU A 13 10.42 -45.91 39.93
CA LEU A 13 9.34 -44.92 39.84
C LEU A 13 9.65 -43.78 38.83
N THR A 14 10.90 -43.65 38.38
CA THR A 14 11.30 -42.71 37.33
C THR A 14 10.84 -43.10 35.93
N ASP A 15 10.58 -44.39 35.68
CA ASP A 15 10.22 -44.85 34.33
C ASP A 15 8.72 -44.66 34.04
N ARG A 16 7.85 -44.72 35.07
CA ARG A 16 6.42 -44.37 34.93
C ARG A 16 6.16 -42.85 34.86
N ILE A 17 7.10 -42.03 35.31
CA ILE A 17 7.03 -40.57 35.17
C ILE A 17 7.44 -40.17 33.73
N SER A 18 8.29 -40.96 33.07
CA SER A 18 8.75 -40.69 31.72
C SER A 18 7.69 -41.00 30.64
N GLU A 19 6.86 -42.03 30.82
CA GLU A 19 5.75 -42.35 29.91
C GLU A 19 4.52 -41.43 30.09
N SER A 20 4.27 -40.89 31.28
CA SER A 20 3.18 -39.93 31.50
C SER A 20 3.50 -38.49 31.04
N LEU A 21 4.80 -38.17 30.91
CA LEU A 21 5.27 -36.89 30.36
C LEU A 21 5.35 -36.87 28.82
N GLN A 22 5.33 -38.01 28.14
CA GLN A 22 5.25 -38.06 26.67
C GLN A 22 3.83 -37.99 26.11
N ILE A 23 2.79 -38.29 26.91
CA ILE A 23 1.39 -38.31 26.44
C ILE A 23 0.67 -36.95 26.59
N SER A 24 1.27 -35.98 27.31
CA SER A 24 0.67 -34.65 27.54
C SER A 24 1.21 -33.53 26.65
N HIS A 25 2.18 -33.80 25.76
CA HIS A 25 2.79 -32.78 24.91
C HIS A 25 2.32 -32.74 23.44
N GLU A 26 1.33 -33.53 23.03
CA GLU A 26 0.85 -33.55 21.63
C GLU A 26 -0.51 -32.86 21.38
N ARG A 27 -1.01 -32.04 22.32
CA ARG A 27 -2.21 -31.22 22.07
C ARG A 27 -2.04 -29.78 22.55
N ASP A 28 -1.20 -29.01 21.84
CA ASP A 28 -1.47 -27.60 21.57
C ASP A 28 -0.54 -27.07 20.44
N ASN A 29 -0.84 -27.44 19.19
CA ASN A 29 -0.21 -26.83 18.02
C ASN A 29 -1.08 -25.66 17.52
N GLY A 30 -1.21 -24.62 18.34
CA GLY A 30 -1.45 -23.27 17.82
C GLY A 30 -0.21 -22.86 17.05
N SER A 31 -0.33 -22.61 15.75
CA SER A 31 0.84 -22.36 14.90
C SER A 31 1.64 -21.17 15.43
N ALA A 32 2.96 -21.15 15.18
CA ALA A 32 3.79 -19.99 15.47
C ALA A 32 3.20 -18.70 14.85
N ASP A 33 2.48 -18.82 13.72
CA ASP A 33 1.71 -17.74 13.09
C ASP A 33 0.49 -17.30 13.91
N GLU A 34 -0.18 -18.18 14.66
CA GLU A 34 -1.28 -17.80 15.55
C GLU A 34 -0.77 -17.11 16.81
N VAL A 35 0.34 -17.58 17.40
CA VAL A 35 1.00 -16.91 18.52
C VAL A 35 1.60 -15.58 18.07
N GLU A 36 2.20 -15.51 16.88
CA GLU A 36 2.71 -14.27 16.26
C GLU A 36 1.56 -13.32 15.89
N ASN A 37 0.44 -13.81 15.33
CA ASN A 37 -0.75 -12.99 15.08
C ASN A 37 -1.42 -12.52 16.38
N LEU A 38 -1.39 -13.31 17.45
CA LEU A 38 -1.89 -12.91 18.77
C LEU A 38 -0.95 -11.86 19.38
N MET A 39 0.36 -12.04 19.28
CA MET A 39 1.37 -11.09 19.74
C MET A 39 1.37 -9.78 18.93
N VAL A 40 1.09 -9.83 17.63
CA VAL A 40 0.86 -8.68 16.76
C VAL A 40 -0.46 -7.98 17.16
N LYS A 41 -1.56 -8.72 17.33
CA LYS A 41 -2.85 -8.17 17.79
C LYS A 41 -2.76 -7.52 19.17
N LEU A 42 -1.98 -8.09 20.09
CA LEU A 42 -1.74 -7.55 21.43
C LEU A 42 -0.87 -6.28 21.41
N LYS A 43 0.10 -6.17 20.49
CA LYS A 43 0.91 -4.96 20.29
C LYS A 43 0.12 -3.78 19.69
N PHE A 44 -0.96 -4.04 18.93
CA PHE A 44 -1.81 -3.01 18.34
C PHE A 44 -3.05 -2.64 19.17
N LEU A 45 -3.42 -3.43 20.19
CA LEU A 45 -4.60 -3.15 21.01
C LEU A 45 -4.52 -1.80 21.76
N PRO A 46 -3.38 -1.41 22.38
CA PRO A 46 -3.21 -0.09 23.01
C PRO A 46 -3.40 1.08 22.03
N TYR A 47 -2.97 0.91 20.78
CA TYR A 47 -3.18 1.90 19.72
C TYR A 47 -4.66 1.97 19.30
N LYS A 48 -5.31 0.80 19.14
CA LYS A 48 -6.71 0.73 18.73
C LYS A 48 -7.66 1.39 19.73
N ILE A 49 -7.39 1.22 21.03
CA ILE A 49 -8.16 1.87 22.10
C ILE A 49 -8.06 3.40 21.96
N ARG A 50 -6.85 3.94 21.84
CA ARG A 50 -6.58 5.38 21.77
C ARG A 50 -7.19 6.04 20.53
N THR A 51 -7.07 5.41 19.37
CA THR A 51 -7.45 6.02 18.10
C THR A 51 -8.89 5.73 17.73
N PHE A 52 -9.30 4.46 17.66
CA PHE A 52 -10.62 4.14 17.15
C PHE A 52 -11.72 4.25 18.21
N LEU A 53 -11.44 3.89 19.46
CA LEU A 53 -12.47 3.84 20.50
C LEU A 53 -12.57 5.18 21.23
N ILE A 54 -11.44 5.80 21.58
CA ILE A 54 -11.40 7.08 22.28
C ILE A 54 -11.49 8.25 21.30
N ARG A 55 -10.52 8.44 20.39
CA ARG A 55 -10.50 9.62 19.49
C ARG A 55 -11.68 9.65 18.52
N ASN A 56 -11.88 8.58 17.75
CA ASN A 56 -12.87 8.60 16.68
C ASN A 56 -14.32 8.50 17.20
N GLY A 57 -14.54 7.94 18.39
CA GLY A 57 -15.87 7.90 18.99
C GLY A 57 -16.22 9.13 19.83
N LEU A 58 -15.32 10.10 19.93
CA LEU A 58 -15.48 11.27 20.78
C LEU A 58 -16.60 12.19 20.31
N SER A 59 -16.71 12.45 19.00
CA SER A 59 -17.85 13.16 18.42
C SER A 59 -19.16 12.44 18.70
N THR A 60 -19.20 11.11 18.49
CA THR A 60 -20.40 10.31 18.78
C THR A 60 -20.82 10.41 20.26
N LEU A 61 -19.87 10.46 21.19
CA LEU A 61 -20.15 10.64 22.61
C LEU A 61 -20.74 12.01 22.94
N PHE A 62 -20.19 13.08 22.39
CA PHE A 62 -20.62 14.45 22.70
C PHE A 62 -21.86 14.90 21.90
N ASP A 63 -22.00 14.44 20.67
CA ASP A 63 -23.11 14.81 19.79
C ASP A 63 -24.37 13.97 20.08
N ASN A 64 -24.19 12.66 20.35
CA ASN A 64 -25.29 11.69 20.41
C ASN A 64 -25.41 10.96 21.77
N GLY A 65 -24.51 11.25 22.72
CA GLY A 65 -24.54 10.71 24.07
C GLY A 65 -24.00 9.28 24.22
N PHE A 66 -23.90 8.83 25.47
CA PHE A 66 -23.31 7.54 25.84
C PHE A 66 -23.93 6.30 25.14
N PRO A 67 -25.26 6.19 24.96
CA PRO A 67 -25.86 5.04 24.26
C PRO A 67 -25.37 4.89 22.82
N ALA A 68 -25.21 6.01 22.10
CA ALA A 68 -24.69 6.02 20.73
C ALA A 68 -23.20 5.68 20.70
N TYR A 69 -22.43 6.21 21.66
CA TYR A 69 -21.01 5.89 21.82
C TYR A 69 -20.78 4.39 22.10
N ARG A 70 -21.60 3.79 22.97
CA ARG A 70 -21.57 2.35 23.27
C ARG A 70 -21.87 1.49 22.06
N LYS A 71 -22.91 1.84 21.29
CA LYS A 71 -23.21 1.17 20.02
C LYS A 71 -22.06 1.29 19.02
N TYR A 72 -21.42 2.45 18.95
CA TYR A 72 -20.26 2.71 18.08
C TYR A 72 -19.07 1.80 18.43
N TYR A 73 -18.59 1.81 19.69
CA TYR A 73 -17.39 1.04 20.03
C TYR A 73 -17.64 -0.47 20.02
N LEU A 74 -18.85 -0.95 20.35
CA LEU A 74 -19.19 -2.38 20.25
C LEU A 74 -19.20 -2.84 18.78
N LYS A 75 -19.68 -2.01 17.85
CA LYS A 75 -19.58 -2.27 16.41
C LYS A 75 -18.12 -2.38 15.96
N GLN A 76 -17.25 -1.47 16.42
CA GLN A 76 -15.81 -1.53 16.12
C GLN A 76 -15.16 -2.83 16.64
N MET A 77 -15.48 -3.24 17.87
CA MET A 77 -14.99 -4.50 18.42
C MET A 77 -15.50 -5.72 17.66
N GLY A 78 -16.73 -5.69 17.14
CA GLY A 78 -17.30 -6.71 16.26
C GLY A 78 -16.53 -6.84 14.95
N ILE A 79 -16.19 -5.71 14.32
CA ILE A 79 -15.35 -5.66 13.11
C ILE A 79 -13.98 -6.29 13.38
N TRP A 80 -13.40 -6.07 14.56
CA TRP A 80 -12.11 -6.64 14.94
C TRP A 80 -12.17 -8.10 15.40
N LYS A 81 -13.36 -8.71 15.46
CA LYS A 81 -13.58 -10.05 16.01
C LYS A 81 -13.01 -10.20 17.42
N THR A 82 -13.15 -9.16 18.25
CA THR A 82 -12.72 -9.17 19.65
C THR A 82 -13.52 -10.19 20.45
N SER A 83 -12.88 -11.02 21.29
CA SER A 83 -13.59 -12.02 22.10
C SER A 83 -14.59 -11.39 23.06
N PHE A 84 -15.65 -12.11 23.41
CA PHE A 84 -16.73 -11.62 24.28
C PHE A 84 -16.20 -11.12 25.65
N GLU A 85 -15.31 -11.88 26.27
CA GLU A 85 -14.64 -11.50 27.53
C GLU A 85 -13.86 -10.19 27.40
N LYS A 86 -13.18 -9.99 26.26
CA LYS A 86 -12.38 -8.79 26.00
C LYS A 86 -13.26 -7.59 25.64
N GLN A 87 -14.41 -7.83 24.98
CA GLN A 87 -15.41 -6.79 24.76
C GLN A 87 -15.96 -6.26 26.08
N GLN A 88 -16.24 -7.13 27.07
CA GLN A 88 -16.67 -6.69 28.40
C GLN A 88 -15.61 -5.84 29.11
N GLN A 89 -14.34 -6.24 29.05
CA GLN A 89 -13.25 -5.45 29.63
C GLN A 89 -13.11 -4.06 28.99
N LEU A 90 -13.28 -3.97 27.67
CA LEU A 90 -13.22 -2.70 26.94
C LEU A 90 -14.48 -1.85 27.13
N ASP A 91 -15.67 -2.47 27.21
CA ASP A 91 -16.93 -1.79 27.52
C ASP A 91 -16.84 -1.08 28.88
N TRP A 92 -16.26 -1.75 29.88
CA TRP A 92 -16.01 -1.16 31.19
C TRP A 92 -15.04 0.03 31.14
N LEU A 93 -13.87 -0.13 30.50
CA LEU A 93 -12.91 0.96 30.30
C LEU A 93 -13.54 2.19 29.63
N LEU A 94 -14.31 1.97 28.55
CA LEU A 94 -14.90 3.05 27.74
C LEU A 94 -16.10 3.70 28.42
N THR A 95 -16.80 2.97 29.29
CA THR A 95 -17.84 3.52 30.16
C THR A 95 -17.24 4.53 31.14
N GLU A 96 -16.15 4.18 31.81
CA GLU A 96 -15.47 5.11 32.72
C GLU A 96 -14.83 6.29 31.99
N TRP A 97 -14.25 6.05 30.81
CA TRP A 97 -13.74 7.11 29.96
C TRP A 97 -14.82 8.12 29.61
N ALA A 98 -15.99 7.62 29.17
CA ALA A 98 -17.12 8.48 28.80
C ALA A 98 -17.55 9.34 29.98
N GLN A 99 -17.72 8.75 31.17
CA GLN A 99 -18.07 9.50 32.39
C GLN A 99 -17.02 10.56 32.76
N TYR A 100 -15.74 10.20 32.67
CA TYR A 100 -14.63 11.11 32.96
C TYR A 100 -14.65 12.34 32.04
N ILE A 101 -14.69 12.10 30.73
CA ILE A 101 -14.53 13.18 29.74
C ILE A 101 -15.77 14.06 29.66
N THR A 102 -16.99 13.51 29.78
CA THR A 102 -18.21 14.30 29.77
C THR A 102 -18.36 15.17 31.02
N SER A 103 -17.92 14.66 32.18
CA SER A 103 -17.94 15.41 33.45
C SER A 103 -16.93 16.56 33.42
N LYS A 104 -15.73 16.32 32.88
CA LYS A 104 -14.68 17.34 32.79
C LYS A 104 -15.02 18.47 31.83
N TYR A 105 -15.70 18.16 30.72
CA TYR A 105 -16.02 19.11 29.66
C TYR A 105 -17.45 19.68 29.70
N ARG A 106 -18.25 19.32 30.72
CA ARG A 106 -19.64 19.81 30.91
C ARG A 106 -20.49 19.77 29.63
N GLY A 107 -20.32 18.72 28.83
CA GLY A 107 -21.04 18.52 27.56
C GLY A 107 -20.50 19.27 26.33
N ARG A 108 -19.47 20.12 26.44
CA ARG A 108 -18.80 20.76 25.28
C ARG A 108 -17.52 20.00 24.95
N GLY A 109 -17.58 19.11 23.96
CA GLY A 109 -16.47 18.19 23.64
C GLY A 109 -15.09 18.88 23.45
N PRO A 110 -13.98 18.21 23.83
CA PRO A 110 -12.64 18.73 23.56
C PRO A 110 -12.35 18.77 22.05
N ASN A 111 -11.47 19.70 21.64
CA ASN A 111 -10.98 19.75 20.27
C ASN A 111 -10.22 18.45 19.92
N ASN A 112 -10.37 17.96 18.67
CA ASN A 112 -9.75 16.72 18.19
C ASN A 112 -8.21 16.67 18.32
N HIS A 113 -7.55 17.81 18.49
CA HIS A 113 -6.10 17.90 18.69
C HIS A 113 -5.65 17.85 20.17
N THR A 114 -6.58 17.85 21.12
CA THR A 114 -6.30 17.83 22.57
C THR A 114 -6.76 16.55 23.28
N TYR A 115 -7.30 15.55 22.57
CA TYR A 115 -7.78 14.33 23.23
C TYR A 115 -6.66 13.55 23.94
N LEU A 116 -5.42 13.58 23.43
CA LEU A 116 -4.29 12.87 24.04
C LEU A 116 -3.88 13.44 25.40
N SER A 117 -4.04 14.75 25.61
CA SER A 117 -3.76 15.35 26.93
C SER A 117 -4.75 14.92 28.00
N GLU A 118 -5.87 14.29 27.60
CA GLU A 118 -6.93 13.79 28.48
C GLU A 118 -6.93 12.26 28.55
N ALA A 119 -6.74 11.61 27.41
CA ALA A 119 -6.73 10.15 27.29
C ALA A 119 -5.52 9.52 27.97
N GLU A 120 -4.31 10.09 27.83
CA GLU A 120 -3.11 9.47 28.45
C GLU A 120 -3.14 9.50 29.98
N PRO A 121 -3.48 10.63 30.65
CA PRO A 121 -3.62 10.64 32.11
C PRO A 121 -4.73 9.70 32.60
N PHE A 122 -5.87 9.63 31.89
CA PHE A 122 -6.96 8.70 32.22
C PHE A 122 -6.50 7.25 32.13
N LEU A 123 -5.90 6.86 31.00
CA LEU A 123 -5.42 5.49 30.78
C LEU A 123 -4.33 5.11 31.78
N GLU A 124 -3.46 6.05 32.16
CA GLU A 124 -2.43 5.82 33.19
C GLU A 124 -3.05 5.56 34.57
N GLN A 125 -4.04 6.36 34.97
CA GLN A 125 -4.75 6.14 36.22
C GLN A 125 -5.53 4.81 36.21
N PHE A 126 -6.15 4.48 35.08
CA PHE A 126 -6.87 3.21 34.91
C PHE A 126 -5.91 2.00 34.98
N ALA A 127 -4.73 2.10 34.36
CA ALA A 127 -3.70 1.06 34.38
C ALA A 127 -3.15 0.79 35.79
N LYS A 128 -3.03 1.83 36.62
CA LYS A 128 -2.50 1.72 38.00
C LYS A 128 -3.40 0.91 38.94
N ARG A 129 -4.68 0.72 38.61
CA ARG A 129 -5.66 0.06 39.50
C ARG A 129 -5.49 -1.46 39.55
N SER A 130 -4.93 -2.10 38.52
CA SER A 130 -4.67 -3.55 38.54
C SER A 130 -3.69 -3.98 37.45
N THR A 131 -3.03 -5.12 37.66
CA THR A 131 -2.17 -5.76 36.65
C THR A 131 -2.95 -6.13 35.39
N GLN A 132 -4.24 -6.48 35.53
CA GLN A 132 -5.14 -6.77 34.42
C GLN A 132 -5.43 -5.52 33.58
N ASN A 133 -5.65 -4.37 34.22
CA ASN A 133 -5.85 -3.09 33.54
C ASN A 133 -4.58 -2.63 32.83
N LYS A 134 -3.41 -2.77 33.47
CA LYS A 134 -2.12 -2.50 32.84
C LYS A 134 -1.88 -3.35 31.58
N ARG A 135 -2.25 -4.64 31.62
CA ARG A 135 -2.22 -5.53 30.44
C ARG A 135 -3.25 -5.14 29.37
N LEU A 136 -4.39 -4.57 29.76
CA LEU A 136 -5.45 -4.15 28.85
C LEU A 136 -5.09 -2.88 28.05
N VAL A 137 -4.48 -1.88 28.69
CA VAL A 137 -4.24 -0.55 28.07
C VAL A 137 -2.79 -0.30 27.64
N GLY A 138 -1.84 -1.16 28.06
CA GLY A 138 -0.41 -1.06 27.74
C GLY A 138 0.40 -0.20 28.72
N TYR A 139 1.71 -0.05 28.49
CA TYR A 139 2.56 0.83 29.30
C TYR A 139 2.20 2.30 29.06
N THR A 140 1.76 2.97 30.12
CA THR A 140 1.47 4.41 30.18
C THR A 140 2.56 5.10 31.01
N GLY A 141 3.24 6.10 30.44
CA GLY A 141 4.27 6.88 31.15
C GLY A 141 5.70 6.73 30.59
N SER A 142 5.94 7.26 29.39
CA SER A 142 7.24 7.79 28.96
C SER A 142 6.96 8.84 27.88
N VAL A 143 7.06 10.12 28.26
CA VAL A 143 7.03 11.22 27.31
C VAL A 143 8.36 11.22 26.56
N THR A 144 8.43 10.49 25.45
CA THR A 144 9.36 10.75 24.35
C THR A 144 8.69 10.43 23.01
N ALA A 145 8.69 11.44 22.14
CA ALA A 145 8.40 11.40 20.70
C ALA A 145 7.00 10.88 20.27
N THR A 146 6.11 11.85 20.09
CA THR A 146 4.81 11.74 19.42
C THR A 146 4.91 11.19 18.00
N GLU A 147 4.74 9.88 17.83
CA GLU A 147 4.28 9.29 16.56
C GLU A 147 2.80 9.63 16.37
N SER A 148 2.54 10.51 15.41
CA SER A 148 1.19 10.91 15.01
C SER A 148 0.70 9.96 13.93
N LEU A 149 -0.15 9.02 14.34
CA LEU A 149 -0.92 8.15 13.47
C LEU A 149 -2.20 8.89 13.03
N LYS A 150 -2.36 9.11 11.73
CA LYS A 150 -3.61 9.59 11.12
C LYS A 150 -4.30 8.43 10.40
N GLU A 151 -5.43 8.03 10.95
CA GLU A 151 -6.50 7.33 10.25
C GLU A 151 -7.47 8.35 9.63
N GLU A 152 -7.87 8.06 8.39
CA GLU A 152 -9.00 8.64 7.68
C GLU A 152 -10.32 7.99 8.10
N VAL A 153 -11.35 8.83 8.13
CA VAL A 153 -12.76 8.51 8.34
C VAL A 153 -13.35 8.09 6.99
N ILE A 154 -13.90 6.88 6.91
CA ILE A 154 -14.81 6.48 5.83
C ILE A 154 -16.22 6.82 6.30
N GLU A 155 -16.80 7.87 5.75
CA GLU A 155 -18.22 8.18 5.91
C GLU A 155 -18.97 7.62 4.70
N SER A 156 -19.65 6.49 4.93
CA SER A 156 -20.64 5.95 4.01
C SER A 156 -22.00 6.59 4.33
N SER A 157 -22.53 7.40 3.42
CA SER A 157 -23.97 7.60 3.33
C SER A 157 -24.39 7.46 1.87
N ALA A 158 -25.13 6.37 1.60
CA ALA A 158 -25.82 6.15 0.36
C ALA A 158 -27.19 6.82 0.45
N LEU A 159 -27.46 7.77 -0.45
CA LEU A 159 -28.82 8.16 -0.82
C LEU A 159 -28.88 8.32 -2.34
N SER A 160 -29.88 7.65 -2.91
CA SER A 160 -30.19 7.49 -4.32
C SER A 160 -30.50 8.82 -5.03
N VAL A 161 -29.92 9.05 -6.20
CA VAL A 161 -30.47 9.95 -7.22
C VAL A 161 -30.23 9.32 -8.60
N GLN A 162 -31.31 9.21 -9.38
CA GLN A 162 -31.35 8.70 -10.74
C GLN A 162 -30.39 9.48 -11.66
N GLU A 163 -29.56 8.75 -12.42
CA GLU A 163 -28.79 9.31 -13.52
C GLU A 163 -29.72 9.75 -14.67
N SER A 164 -29.64 11.03 -15.00
CA SER A 164 -30.00 11.55 -16.31
C SER A 164 -28.70 11.91 -17.03
N LEU A 165 -28.48 11.30 -18.19
CA LEU A 165 -27.29 11.47 -19.04
C LEU A 165 -27.17 12.93 -19.51
N THR A 166 -26.11 13.63 -19.09
CA THR A 166 -25.62 14.84 -19.77
C THR A 166 -24.11 14.79 -19.95
N VAL A 167 -23.69 14.92 -21.21
CA VAL A 167 -22.31 14.98 -21.69
C VAL A 167 -21.51 16.07 -20.96
N ALA A 168 -20.39 15.70 -20.31
CA ALA A 168 -19.55 16.61 -19.54
C ALA A 168 -18.82 17.62 -20.47
N LYS A 169 -19.04 18.92 -20.22
CA LYS A 169 -18.24 20.02 -20.80
C LYS A 169 -16.88 20.10 -20.09
N GLN A 170 -15.80 20.26 -20.86
CA GLN A 170 -14.48 20.62 -20.33
C GLN A 170 -14.53 21.97 -19.61
N GLU A 171 -14.40 21.98 -18.28
CA GLU A 171 -14.29 23.20 -17.50
C GLU A 171 -12.89 23.81 -17.63
N LYS A 172 -12.78 24.99 -18.26
CA LYS A 172 -11.57 25.82 -18.21
C LYS A 172 -11.56 26.58 -16.87
N ILE A 173 -10.60 26.30 -15.98
CA ILE A 173 -10.37 27.13 -14.80
C ILE A 173 -9.84 28.50 -15.25
N ASP A 174 -10.47 29.58 -14.80
CA ASP A 174 -9.90 30.92 -14.95
C ASP A 174 -8.63 31.03 -14.09
N MET A 175 -7.49 31.22 -14.78
CA MET A 175 -6.15 31.34 -14.20
C MET A 175 -5.75 32.81 -13.96
N LYS A 176 -6.60 33.78 -14.34
CA LYS A 176 -6.33 35.20 -14.11
C LYS A 176 -6.30 35.50 -12.61
N GLY A 177 -5.26 36.21 -12.17
CA GLY A 177 -5.08 36.60 -10.77
C GLY A 177 -4.71 35.47 -9.80
N LYS A 178 -4.50 34.23 -10.27
CA LYS A 178 -4.05 33.13 -9.42
C LYS A 178 -2.53 32.99 -9.41
N GLY A 179 -1.97 32.76 -8.23
CA GLY A 179 -0.60 32.32 -8.00
C GLY A 179 -0.46 30.81 -7.98
N MET A 180 0.75 30.31 -7.75
CA MET A 180 1.06 28.87 -7.76
C MET A 180 1.78 28.45 -6.49
N VAL A 181 1.65 27.17 -6.13
CA VAL A 181 2.53 26.48 -5.19
C VAL A 181 3.21 25.35 -5.95
N ILE A 182 4.49 25.55 -6.27
CA ILE A 182 5.34 24.59 -6.97
C ILE A 182 6.02 23.71 -5.92
N PHE A 183 5.84 22.39 -5.99
CA PHE A 183 6.40 21.45 -5.02
C PHE A 183 6.96 20.19 -5.69
N PHE A 184 7.79 19.42 -4.96
CA PHE A 184 8.62 18.38 -5.57
C PHE A 184 8.41 16.99 -4.94
N PRO A 185 7.50 16.17 -5.50
CA PRO A 185 7.48 14.73 -5.27
C PRO A 185 8.72 14.07 -5.91
N ALA A 186 9.86 14.21 -5.24
CA ALA A 186 11.16 13.78 -5.74
C ALA A 186 12.09 13.24 -4.64
N ILE A 187 13.22 12.69 -5.06
CA ILE A 187 14.31 12.18 -4.22
C ILE A 187 15.44 13.22 -4.18
N PRO A 188 16.21 13.36 -3.07
CA PRO A 188 17.41 14.19 -3.05
C PRO A 188 18.31 13.92 -4.27
N GLY A 189 18.97 14.95 -4.82
CA GLY A 189 19.79 14.81 -6.04
C GLY A 189 19.04 14.99 -7.36
N CYS A 190 17.71 15.12 -7.34
CA CYS A 190 16.91 15.35 -8.54
C CYS A 190 17.09 16.72 -9.21
N GLY A 191 17.63 17.71 -8.51
CA GLY A 191 17.84 19.07 -9.03
C GLY A 191 16.82 20.12 -8.57
N LYS A 192 15.88 19.79 -7.68
CA LYS A 192 14.83 20.70 -7.18
C LYS A 192 15.35 22.08 -6.75
N SER A 193 16.40 22.14 -5.94
CA SER A 193 16.92 23.39 -5.39
C SER A 193 17.66 24.22 -6.45
N ALA A 194 18.24 23.56 -7.44
CA ALA A 194 18.82 24.24 -8.61
C ALA A 194 17.71 24.86 -9.48
N VAL A 195 16.62 24.12 -9.74
CA VAL A 195 15.43 24.65 -10.43
C VAL A 195 14.85 25.84 -9.67
N CYS A 196 14.69 25.75 -8.34
CA CYS A 196 14.16 26.85 -7.55
C CYS A 196 15.05 28.09 -7.59
N LYS A 197 16.37 27.91 -7.48
CA LYS A 197 17.34 29.01 -7.59
C LYS A 197 17.28 29.66 -8.97
N GLU A 198 17.22 28.86 -10.03
CA GLU A 198 17.19 29.38 -11.39
C GLU A 198 15.85 30.09 -11.70
N LEU A 199 14.72 29.57 -11.21
CA LEU A 199 13.43 30.24 -11.32
C LEU A 199 13.38 31.59 -10.58
N LEU A 200 14.11 31.73 -9.46
CA LEU A 200 14.24 33.01 -8.77
C LEU A 200 15.11 34.01 -9.54
N ASN A 201 16.15 33.53 -10.21
CA ASN A 201 17.10 34.37 -10.95
C ASN A 201 16.57 34.78 -12.32
N ASP A 202 15.98 33.84 -13.06
CA ASP A 202 15.41 34.02 -14.39
C ASP A 202 13.97 33.50 -14.47
N PRO A 203 13.01 34.19 -13.82
CA PRO A 203 11.61 33.79 -13.79
C PRO A 203 10.91 33.88 -15.16
N GLY A 204 11.47 34.62 -16.12
CA GLY A 204 10.84 34.87 -17.42
C GLY A 204 9.40 35.39 -17.30
N GLU A 205 8.48 34.83 -18.08
CA GLU A 205 7.07 35.23 -18.09
C GLU A 205 6.29 34.80 -16.83
N LEU A 206 6.88 34.03 -15.91
CA LEU A 206 6.19 33.63 -14.67
C LEU A 206 5.82 34.83 -13.79
N VAL A 207 6.63 35.89 -13.82
CA VAL A 207 6.38 37.14 -13.09
C VAL A 207 5.62 38.19 -13.91
N ALA A 208 5.18 37.84 -15.12
CA ALA A 208 4.35 38.73 -15.93
C ALA A 208 3.01 39.03 -15.24
N ASN A 209 2.39 40.15 -15.61
CA ASN A 209 1.13 40.64 -15.05
C ASN A 209 1.16 40.92 -13.54
N GLY A 210 2.31 41.40 -13.02
CA GLY A 210 2.45 41.83 -11.62
C GLY A 210 2.62 40.67 -10.62
N ARG A 211 2.86 39.45 -11.08
CA ARG A 211 3.15 38.30 -10.20
C ARG A 211 4.54 38.44 -9.56
N SER A 212 4.64 38.01 -8.31
CA SER A 212 5.92 37.88 -7.60
C SER A 212 6.28 36.42 -7.44
N ILE A 213 7.57 36.13 -7.30
CA ILE A 213 8.07 34.79 -6.99
C ILE A 213 8.72 34.78 -5.61
N HIS A 214 8.45 33.72 -4.85
CA HIS A 214 8.99 33.54 -3.51
C HIS A 214 9.45 32.09 -3.34
N SER A 215 10.57 31.86 -2.68
CA SER A 215 11.08 30.51 -2.38
C SER A 215 11.24 30.30 -0.88
N LEU A 216 10.87 29.11 -0.41
CA LEU A 216 11.12 28.66 0.95
C LEU A 216 11.92 27.35 0.92
N MET A 217 13.20 27.42 1.29
CA MET A 217 14.11 26.26 1.26
C MET A 217 13.99 25.43 2.54
N GLY A 218 13.59 24.17 2.39
CA GLY A 218 13.29 23.27 3.51
C GLY A 218 14.49 22.87 4.36
N ASP A 219 15.71 22.92 3.80
CA ASP A 219 16.95 22.61 4.51
C ASP A 219 17.41 23.76 5.43
N LEU A 220 16.94 24.99 5.19
CA LEU A 220 17.23 26.16 6.02
C LEU A 220 16.17 26.39 7.11
N VAL A 221 15.05 25.67 7.04
CA VAL A 221 13.93 25.82 7.97
C VAL A 221 14.14 24.94 9.19
N LYS A 222 14.17 25.57 10.38
CA LYS A 222 14.09 24.87 11.65
C LYS A 222 12.62 24.49 11.95
N GLY A 223 12.36 23.24 12.29
CA GLY A 223 11.02 22.76 12.67
C GLY A 223 10.16 22.25 11.51
N LYS A 224 8.82 22.33 11.64
CA LYS A 224 7.87 21.78 10.68
C LYS A 224 7.72 22.69 9.46
N TYR A 225 8.20 22.23 8.31
CA TYR A 225 8.25 23.01 7.06
C TYR A 225 6.88 23.35 6.45
N TRP A 226 6.01 22.36 6.21
CA TRP A 226 4.75 22.59 5.51
C TRP A 226 3.81 23.57 6.25
N PRO A 227 3.69 23.53 7.59
CA PRO A 227 2.98 24.57 8.33
C PRO A 227 3.60 25.97 8.20
N LEU A 228 4.94 26.07 8.07
CA LEU A 228 5.59 27.36 7.82
C LEU A 228 5.30 27.87 6.42
N LEU A 229 5.35 26.99 5.40
CA LEU A 229 4.97 27.31 4.03
C LEU A 229 3.54 27.86 3.96
N ALA A 230 2.60 27.22 4.66
CA ALA A 230 1.21 27.68 4.75
C ALA A 230 1.12 29.12 5.29
N LYS A 231 1.78 29.39 6.42
CA LYS A 231 1.81 30.72 7.04
C LYS A 231 2.46 31.78 6.14
N GLU A 232 3.58 31.45 5.50
CA GLU A 232 4.26 32.38 4.60
C GLU A 232 3.46 32.65 3.33
N ARG A 233 2.76 31.65 2.79
CA ARG A 233 1.87 31.82 1.64
C ARG A 233 0.69 32.74 1.96
N GLN A 234 0.05 32.56 3.12
CA GLN A 234 -1.11 33.37 3.57
C GLN A 234 -0.78 34.87 3.71
N LYS A 235 0.48 35.21 4.03
CA LYS A 235 0.93 36.60 4.14
C LYS A 235 1.18 37.28 2.79
N ARG A 236 1.15 36.53 1.68
CA ARG A 236 1.54 37.00 0.35
C ARG A 236 0.33 37.26 -0.54
N PRO A 237 0.46 38.15 -1.55
CA PRO A 237 -0.56 38.34 -2.57
C PRO A 237 -1.00 37.01 -3.20
N LYS A 238 -2.28 36.95 -3.61
CA LYS A 238 -2.86 35.72 -4.19
C LYS A 238 -2.16 35.31 -5.48
N GLU A 239 -1.59 36.27 -6.19
CA GLU A 239 -0.89 36.15 -7.45
C GLU A 239 0.55 35.60 -7.31
N THR A 240 1.08 35.51 -6.09
CA THR A 240 2.47 35.06 -5.85
C THR A 240 2.68 33.58 -6.21
N ILE A 241 3.76 33.31 -6.93
CA ILE A 241 4.30 31.97 -7.20
C ILE A 241 5.22 31.59 -6.04
N THR A 242 4.89 30.50 -5.36
CA THR A 242 5.62 29.98 -4.20
C THR A 242 6.36 28.71 -4.56
N LEU A 243 7.69 28.73 -4.45
CA LEU A 243 8.58 27.60 -4.65
C LEU A 243 8.78 26.88 -3.31
N ALA A 244 8.14 25.72 -3.16
CA ALA A 244 8.31 24.86 -2.01
C ALA A 244 9.54 23.96 -2.20
N ASP A 245 10.75 24.49 -1.99
CA ASP A 245 12.01 23.73 -2.11
C ASP A 245 12.20 22.72 -0.96
N LYS A 246 11.39 21.67 -0.99
CA LYS A 246 11.46 20.50 -0.11
C LYS A 246 10.89 19.28 -0.83
N ASN A 247 11.42 18.10 -0.51
CA ASN A 247 10.85 16.84 -1.01
C ASN A 247 9.45 16.62 -0.40
N ALA A 248 8.51 16.19 -1.23
CA ALA A 248 7.12 15.87 -0.89
C ALA A 248 6.82 14.39 -1.18
N PRO A 249 7.27 13.44 -0.34
CA PRO A 249 7.38 12.04 -0.73
C PRO A 249 6.10 11.22 -0.59
N ASN A 250 5.09 11.69 0.13
CA ASN A 250 3.93 10.90 0.48
C ASN A 250 2.63 11.70 0.36
N VAL A 251 1.51 10.98 0.36
CA VAL A 251 0.17 11.52 0.12
C VAL A 251 -0.21 12.52 1.20
N GLU A 252 0.20 12.31 2.46
CA GLU A 252 -0.12 13.23 3.56
C GLU A 252 0.50 14.62 3.34
N VAL A 253 1.70 14.68 2.75
CA VAL A 253 2.30 15.94 2.33
C VAL A 253 1.55 16.55 1.15
N TRP A 254 1.12 15.74 0.18
CA TRP A 254 0.34 16.23 -0.96
C TRP A 254 -1.00 16.81 -0.51
N ASP A 255 -1.69 16.16 0.42
CA ASP A 255 -2.91 16.67 1.04
C ASP A 255 -2.66 18.01 1.73
N THR A 256 -1.56 18.12 2.48
CA THR A 256 -1.17 19.39 3.11
C THR A 256 -0.94 20.49 2.06
N VAL A 257 -0.31 20.19 0.94
CA VAL A 257 -0.09 21.15 -0.15
C VAL A 257 -1.43 21.53 -0.81
N ARG A 258 -2.33 20.56 -1.04
CA ARG A 258 -3.67 20.80 -1.55
C ARG A 258 -4.46 21.73 -0.63
N ASP A 259 -4.41 21.50 0.68
CA ASP A 259 -5.09 22.34 1.67
C ASP A 259 -4.53 23.78 1.62
N ILE A 260 -3.21 23.95 1.55
CA ILE A 260 -2.58 25.28 1.36
C ILE A 260 -3.08 25.95 0.07
N CYS A 261 -3.19 25.20 -1.03
CA CYS A 261 -3.67 25.72 -2.30
C CYS A 261 -5.13 26.17 -2.21
N ASN A 262 -6.00 25.36 -1.60
CA ASN A 262 -7.41 25.68 -1.37
C ASN A 262 -7.57 26.94 -0.51
N ASP A 263 -6.86 26.99 0.62
CA ASP A 263 -6.91 28.11 1.59
C ASP A 263 -6.42 29.43 0.99
N THR A 264 -5.51 29.37 0.02
CA THR A 264 -4.87 30.56 -0.57
C THR A 264 -5.30 30.84 -2.00
N SER A 265 -6.26 30.05 -2.51
CA SER A 265 -6.72 30.07 -3.91
C SER A 265 -5.58 29.93 -4.94
N ALA A 266 -4.48 29.27 -4.55
CA ALA A 266 -3.32 29.04 -5.40
C ALA A 266 -3.49 27.74 -6.20
N ILE A 267 -2.79 27.65 -7.33
CA ILE A 267 -2.73 26.43 -8.13
C ILE A 267 -1.58 25.56 -7.60
N GLY A 268 -1.86 24.34 -7.17
CA GLY A 268 -0.82 23.39 -6.80
C GLY A 268 -0.21 22.74 -8.04
N VAL A 269 1.12 22.79 -8.19
CA VAL A 269 1.81 22.21 -9.35
C VAL A 269 2.96 21.31 -8.91
N PRO A 270 2.80 19.97 -9.00
CA PRO A 270 3.89 19.04 -8.76
C PRO A 270 4.90 19.07 -9.92
N VAL A 271 6.18 19.23 -9.58
CA VAL A 271 7.31 19.06 -10.50
C VAL A 271 8.01 17.74 -10.15
N VAL A 272 7.93 16.78 -11.07
CA VAL A 272 8.46 15.43 -10.86
C VAL A 272 9.60 15.13 -11.84
N PRO A 273 10.69 14.46 -11.40
CA PRO A 273 11.71 13.98 -12.31
C PRO A 273 11.11 13.07 -13.38
N ASP A 274 11.47 13.28 -14.63
CA ASP A 274 11.05 12.41 -15.70
C ASP A 274 11.82 11.09 -15.63
N SER A 275 11.08 10.00 -15.52
CA SER A 275 11.63 8.67 -15.27
C SER A 275 10.58 7.63 -15.67
N PRO A 276 10.98 6.53 -16.33
CA PRO A 276 10.05 5.46 -16.65
C PRO A 276 9.55 4.70 -15.41
N GLY A 277 10.26 4.80 -14.29
CA GLY A 277 9.96 4.05 -13.08
C GLY A 277 10.29 2.55 -13.21
N THR A 278 9.75 1.78 -12.28
CA THR A 278 9.73 0.32 -12.23
C THR A 278 8.31 -0.13 -11.87
N GLU A 279 8.07 -1.44 -11.87
CA GLU A 279 6.80 -2.03 -11.40
C GLU A 279 6.42 -1.66 -9.96
N LEU A 280 7.41 -1.33 -9.11
CA LEU A 280 7.20 -1.11 -7.68
C LEU A 280 7.68 0.27 -7.20
N ASN A 281 8.16 1.13 -8.09
CA ASN A 281 8.65 2.46 -7.74
C ASN A 281 8.48 3.43 -8.92
N PRO A 282 8.05 4.69 -8.72
CA PRO A 282 7.91 5.67 -9.80
C PRO A 282 9.26 6.22 -10.32
N PHE A 283 10.38 5.82 -9.71
CA PHE A 283 11.72 6.17 -10.16
C PHE A 283 12.46 4.91 -10.59
N ALA A 284 13.08 4.97 -11.77
CA ALA A 284 13.92 3.89 -12.28
C ALA A 284 15.28 3.88 -11.57
N LEU A 285 16.00 2.74 -11.66
CA LEU A 285 17.28 2.56 -10.97
C LEU A 285 18.39 3.48 -11.51
N ASP A 286 18.34 3.84 -12.78
CA ASP A 286 19.27 4.80 -13.39
C ASP A 286 19.04 6.23 -12.87
N ALA A 287 17.78 6.63 -12.64
CA ALA A 287 17.46 7.89 -11.96
C ALA A 287 17.97 7.88 -10.51
N LEU A 288 17.76 6.79 -9.78
CA LEU A 288 18.30 6.63 -8.42
C LEU A 288 19.83 6.70 -8.39
N ALA A 289 20.50 5.99 -9.29
CA ALA A 289 21.95 5.99 -9.43
C ALA A 289 22.48 7.40 -9.70
N LEU A 290 21.84 8.12 -10.63
CA LEU A 290 22.20 9.49 -10.95
C LEU A 290 22.02 10.43 -9.76
N PHE A 291 20.94 10.29 -9.01
CA PHE A 291 20.69 11.10 -7.82
C PHE A 291 21.74 10.85 -6.73
N MET A 292 22.08 9.59 -6.49
CA MET A 292 23.17 9.23 -5.59
C MET A 292 24.49 9.83 -6.07
N TYR A 293 24.82 9.68 -7.35
CA TYR A 293 26.02 10.27 -7.96
C TYR A 293 26.09 11.78 -7.73
N ARG A 294 25.03 12.53 -8.06
CA ARG A 294 24.97 13.99 -7.83
C ARG A 294 25.14 14.37 -6.36
N VAL A 295 24.57 13.59 -5.44
CA VAL A 295 24.69 13.83 -4.00
C VAL A 295 26.11 13.58 -3.50
N ILE A 296 26.82 12.56 -3.98
CA ILE A 296 28.20 12.29 -3.56
C ILE A 296 29.24 13.19 -4.24
N GLN A 297 28.86 13.95 -5.28
CA GLN A 297 29.75 14.95 -5.91
C GLN A 297 29.62 16.35 -5.30
N ARG A 298 28.47 16.71 -4.72
CA ARG A 298 28.26 18.05 -4.14
C ARG A 298 28.95 18.22 -2.80
N GLN A 299 29.12 19.48 -2.39
CA GLN A 299 29.80 19.87 -1.14
C GLN A 299 29.02 20.98 -0.46
N ASN A 300 29.15 21.09 0.86
CA ASN A 300 28.56 22.17 1.67
C ASN A 300 27.04 22.31 1.47
N HIS A 301 26.33 21.19 1.32
CA HIS A 301 24.88 21.24 1.15
C HIS A 301 24.20 21.60 2.48
N PRO A 302 23.25 22.55 2.54
CA PRO A 302 22.65 22.99 3.81
C PRO A 302 22.00 21.88 4.64
N GLY A 303 21.47 20.85 3.98
CA GLY A 303 20.89 19.65 4.62
C GLY A 303 21.91 18.58 5.04
N ASN A 304 23.22 18.84 4.95
CA ASN A 304 24.32 17.92 5.30
C ASN A 304 24.26 16.54 4.63
N LEU A 305 23.63 16.46 3.46
CA LEU A 305 23.55 15.28 2.61
C LEU A 305 24.41 15.53 1.38
N ASP A 306 25.71 15.29 1.46
CA ASP A 306 26.68 15.57 0.41
C ASP A 306 27.84 14.57 0.44
N LYS A 307 28.96 14.88 -0.24
CA LYS A 307 30.11 13.97 -0.31
C LYS A 307 30.67 13.58 1.07
N GLU A 308 30.54 14.44 2.08
CA GLU A 308 31.08 14.22 3.43
C GLU A 308 30.13 13.39 4.30
N SER A 309 28.87 13.18 3.87
CA SER A 309 27.93 12.34 4.61
C SER A 309 28.40 10.88 4.62
N PRO A 310 28.55 10.24 5.79
CA PRO A 310 29.10 8.88 5.87
C PRO A 310 28.12 7.78 5.40
N ASN A 311 26.84 8.11 5.22
CA ASN A 311 25.76 7.17 4.88
C ASN A 311 24.80 7.76 3.82
N ALA A 312 25.33 8.53 2.87
CA ALA A 312 24.53 9.17 1.82
C ALA A 312 23.69 8.15 1.04
N GLY A 313 24.29 7.02 0.65
CA GLY A 313 23.61 5.95 -0.07
C GLY A 313 22.40 5.41 0.71
N TYR A 314 22.56 5.13 2.01
CA TYR A 314 21.46 4.68 2.87
C TYR A 314 20.31 5.69 2.92
N VAL A 315 20.63 6.98 3.09
CA VAL A 315 19.61 8.04 3.13
C VAL A 315 18.87 8.13 1.80
N LEU A 316 19.56 7.99 0.66
CA LEU A 316 18.94 7.99 -0.66
C LEU A 316 18.03 6.77 -0.86
N LEU A 317 18.43 5.58 -0.40
CA LEU A 317 17.58 4.39 -0.38
C LEU A 317 16.35 4.58 0.49
N MET A 318 16.48 5.25 1.65
CA MET A 318 15.32 5.59 2.49
C MET A 318 14.32 6.47 1.72
N PHE A 319 14.78 7.53 1.06
CA PHE A 319 13.90 8.39 0.23
C PHE A 319 13.28 7.62 -0.94
N TYR A 320 14.06 6.77 -1.63
CA TYR A 320 13.55 5.94 -2.72
C TYR A 320 12.43 5.01 -2.25
N ASN A 321 12.58 4.39 -1.07
CA ASN A 321 11.60 3.48 -0.50
C ASN A 321 10.33 4.17 0.03
N LEU A 322 10.33 5.49 0.25
CA LEU A 322 9.09 6.25 0.55
C LEU A 322 8.09 6.18 -0.61
N TYR A 323 8.57 5.95 -1.84
CA TYR A 323 7.75 5.79 -3.03
C TYR A 323 7.52 4.33 -3.43
N SER A 324 7.92 3.37 -2.58
CA SER A 324 7.72 1.95 -2.85
C SER A 324 6.23 1.61 -2.99
N ARG A 325 5.94 0.54 -3.74
CA ARG A 325 4.59 -0.01 -4.00
C ARG A 325 3.70 0.86 -4.91
N LYS A 326 4.29 1.79 -5.65
CA LYS A 326 3.60 2.53 -6.71
C LYS A 326 4.44 2.47 -7.97
N ASN A 327 3.85 2.09 -9.09
CA ASN A 327 4.53 2.27 -10.37
C ASN A 327 4.43 3.73 -10.85
N ARG A 328 5.09 4.05 -11.96
CA ARG A 328 5.11 5.41 -12.52
C ARG A 328 3.71 5.93 -12.86
N LYS A 329 2.88 5.09 -13.49
CA LYS A 329 1.52 5.46 -13.93
C LYS A 329 0.62 5.81 -12.73
N GLU A 330 0.64 4.98 -11.69
CA GLU A 330 -0.13 5.21 -10.46
C GLU A 330 0.30 6.49 -9.73
N PHE A 331 1.60 6.71 -9.63
CA PHE A 331 2.17 7.88 -8.98
C PHE A 331 1.77 9.18 -9.69
N GLU A 332 1.93 9.25 -11.00
CA GLU A 332 1.52 10.44 -11.75
C GLU A 332 0.00 10.60 -11.82
N GLY A 333 -0.73 9.50 -11.92
CA GLY A 333 -2.19 9.50 -11.93
C GLY A 333 -2.74 10.12 -10.65
N ALA A 334 -2.22 9.74 -9.49
CA ALA A 334 -2.60 10.33 -8.20
C ALA A 334 -2.32 11.84 -8.14
N LEU A 335 -1.16 12.28 -8.63
CA LEU A 335 -0.81 13.70 -8.66
C LEU A 335 -1.72 14.49 -9.62
N ARG A 336 -2.00 13.97 -10.82
CA ARG A 336 -2.92 14.62 -11.77
C ARG A 336 -4.34 14.65 -11.23
N GLN A 337 -4.81 13.58 -10.60
CA GLN A 337 -6.13 13.54 -9.99
C GLN A 337 -6.27 14.59 -8.88
N GLN A 338 -5.21 14.79 -8.09
CA GLN A 338 -5.24 15.69 -6.94
C GLN A 338 -5.03 17.17 -7.31
N PHE A 339 -4.23 17.46 -8.33
CA PHE A 339 -3.80 18.84 -8.66
C PHE A 339 -4.18 19.30 -10.06
N GLY A 340 -4.71 18.43 -10.92
CA GLY A 340 -5.06 18.70 -12.33
C GLY A 340 -3.85 18.79 -13.27
N PHE A 341 -2.68 19.15 -12.75
CA PHE A 341 -1.45 19.38 -13.51
C PHE A 341 -0.29 18.53 -13.01
N LEU A 342 0.70 18.31 -13.88
CA LEU A 342 1.96 17.67 -13.55
C LEU A 342 3.05 18.18 -14.50
N VAL A 343 4.14 18.69 -13.94
CA VAL A 343 5.31 19.15 -14.71
C VAL A 343 6.41 18.11 -14.66
N LYS A 344 7.00 17.83 -15.82
CA LYS A 344 8.15 16.92 -15.97
C LYS A 344 9.45 17.69 -15.91
N LEU A 345 10.36 17.24 -15.04
CA LEU A 345 11.76 17.68 -15.02
C LEU A 345 12.61 16.64 -15.78
N PRO A 346 13.00 16.88 -17.03
CA PRO A 346 13.76 15.90 -17.81
C PRO A 346 15.19 15.82 -17.26
N ILE A 347 15.47 14.77 -16.49
CA ILE A 347 16.77 14.56 -15.83
C ILE A 347 17.70 13.63 -16.61
N LEU A 348 17.13 12.82 -17.50
CA LEU A 348 17.78 11.77 -18.26
C LEU A 348 17.43 11.95 -19.73
N LYS A 349 18.40 11.69 -20.62
CA LYS A 349 18.16 11.65 -22.06
C LYS A 349 17.21 10.47 -22.39
N PRO A 350 16.26 10.65 -23.32
CA PRO A 350 15.37 9.56 -23.75
C PRO A 350 16.15 8.40 -24.35
N GLU A 351 17.07 8.71 -25.26
CA GLU A 351 18.00 7.76 -25.88
C GLU A 351 19.28 7.72 -25.05
N ARG A 352 19.37 6.77 -24.12
CA ARG A 352 20.55 6.57 -23.28
C ARG A 352 20.95 5.10 -23.23
N PRO A 353 22.25 4.78 -23.07
CA PRO A 353 22.70 3.42 -22.87
C PRO A 353 22.06 2.79 -21.62
N PRO A 354 21.96 1.44 -21.57
CA PRO A 354 21.46 0.73 -20.41
C PRO A 354 22.35 0.95 -19.18
N LEU A 355 21.77 0.75 -18.00
CA LEU A 355 22.50 0.87 -16.73
C LEU A 355 23.66 -0.15 -16.68
N PRO A 356 24.92 0.27 -16.45
CA PRO A 356 26.05 -0.64 -16.33
C PRO A 356 25.82 -1.67 -15.21
N SER A 357 26.19 -2.93 -15.48
CA SER A 357 25.97 -4.05 -14.55
C SER A 357 26.55 -3.79 -13.16
N ALA A 358 27.76 -3.23 -13.07
CA ALA A 358 28.38 -2.88 -11.80
C ALA A 358 27.51 -1.90 -10.96
N ILE A 359 26.82 -0.96 -11.61
CA ILE A 359 25.90 -0.02 -10.94
C ILE A 359 24.62 -0.75 -10.54
N GLN A 360 24.08 -1.61 -11.42
CA GLN A 360 22.90 -2.41 -11.12
C GLN A 360 23.15 -3.36 -9.92
N ASP A 361 24.30 -4.00 -9.85
CA ASP A 361 24.69 -4.94 -8.81
C ASP A 361 24.80 -4.23 -7.45
N VAL A 362 25.51 -3.10 -7.39
CA VAL A 362 25.67 -2.37 -6.12
C VAL A 362 24.35 -1.76 -5.63
N LEU A 363 23.45 -1.35 -6.53
CA LEU A 363 22.11 -0.90 -6.15
C LEU A 363 21.24 -2.05 -5.66
N SER A 364 21.31 -3.20 -6.31
CA SER A 364 20.55 -4.40 -5.91
C SER A 364 20.99 -4.87 -4.52
N GLU A 365 22.30 -4.95 -4.27
CA GLU A 365 22.88 -5.24 -2.95
C GLU A 365 22.37 -4.25 -1.89
N GLY A 366 22.33 -2.96 -2.24
CA GLY A 366 21.86 -1.90 -1.35
C GLY A 366 20.38 -2.01 -0.99
N LEU A 367 19.53 -2.32 -1.96
CA LEU A 367 18.10 -2.52 -1.77
C LEU A 367 17.82 -3.77 -0.91
N ASP A 368 18.55 -4.86 -1.12
CA ASP A 368 18.45 -6.07 -0.31
C ASP A 368 18.90 -5.84 1.14
N LEU A 369 20.01 -5.10 1.30
CA LEU A 369 20.51 -4.69 2.61
C LEU A 369 19.51 -3.76 3.31
N PHE A 370 18.89 -2.83 2.57
CA PHE A 370 17.84 -1.95 3.09
C PHE A 370 16.63 -2.74 3.59
N GLY A 371 16.13 -3.68 2.80
CA GLY A 371 15.01 -4.54 3.18
C GLY A 371 15.33 -5.38 4.42
N SER A 372 16.54 -5.93 4.51
CA SER A 372 17.00 -6.69 5.67
C SER A 372 17.13 -5.82 6.92
N HIS A 373 17.64 -4.60 6.77
CA HIS A 373 17.74 -3.63 7.86
C HIS A 373 16.38 -3.18 8.36
N SER A 374 15.45 -2.86 7.46
CA SER A 374 14.09 -2.45 7.84
C SER A 374 13.33 -3.55 8.59
N ARG A 375 13.47 -4.83 8.16
CA ARG A 375 12.85 -5.98 8.86
C ARG A 375 13.43 -6.19 10.25
N LYS A 376 14.75 -6.09 10.40
CA LYS A 376 15.45 -6.41 11.64
C LYS A 376 15.45 -5.27 12.66
N HIS A 377 15.60 -4.03 12.18
CA HIS A 377 15.89 -2.86 13.02
C HIS A 377 14.89 -1.71 12.84
N GLY A 378 13.90 -1.84 11.95
CA GLY A 378 12.92 -0.79 11.69
C GLY A 378 13.57 0.51 11.20
N LYS A 379 13.33 1.62 11.91
CA LYS A 379 13.85 2.96 11.59
C LYS A 379 15.23 3.24 12.21
N LEU A 380 15.93 2.23 12.73
CA LEU A 380 17.24 2.43 13.34
C LEU A 380 18.23 3.01 12.31
N ASP A 381 19.11 3.90 12.77
CA ASP A 381 20.16 4.49 11.94
C ASP A 381 21.11 3.43 11.38
N SER A 382 21.60 3.62 10.15
CA SER A 382 22.48 2.67 9.45
C SER A 382 23.84 2.48 10.13
N SER A 383 24.30 3.46 10.92
CA SER A 383 25.53 3.34 11.73
C SER A 383 25.35 2.48 12.98
N LYS A 384 24.12 2.08 13.30
CA LYS A 384 23.76 1.35 14.52
C LYS A 384 23.22 -0.05 14.21
N GLY A 385 23.23 -0.88 15.24
CA GLY A 385 22.72 -2.25 15.15
C GLY A 385 23.67 -3.22 14.44
N SER A 386 23.23 -4.47 14.31
CA SER A 386 24.08 -5.58 13.82
C SER A 386 24.42 -5.54 12.33
N LEU A 387 23.91 -4.56 11.57
CA LEU A 387 24.19 -4.41 10.14
C LEU A 387 25.08 -3.20 9.82
N SER A 388 25.58 -2.47 10.84
CA SER A 388 26.36 -1.24 10.63
C SER A 388 27.61 -1.44 9.78
N GLN A 389 28.38 -2.51 10.04
CA GLN A 389 29.56 -2.85 9.22
C GLN A 389 29.19 -3.13 7.76
N LYS A 390 28.07 -3.82 7.51
CA LYS A 390 27.61 -4.09 6.15
C LYS A 390 27.25 -2.79 5.41
N TRP A 391 26.61 -1.85 6.10
CA TRP A 391 26.34 -0.52 5.55
C TRP A 391 27.61 0.25 5.22
N SER A 392 28.61 0.24 6.09
CA SER A 392 29.90 0.91 5.82
C SER A 392 30.64 0.31 4.62
N ILE A 393 30.63 -1.02 4.48
CA ILE A 393 31.23 -1.71 3.33
C ILE A 393 30.49 -1.35 2.04
N TRP A 394 29.15 -1.44 2.07
CA TRP A 394 28.32 -1.13 0.92
C TRP A 394 28.44 0.33 0.48
N GLU A 395 28.44 1.29 1.40
CA GLU A 395 28.59 2.71 1.08
C GLU A 395 29.95 2.99 0.39
N LYS A 396 31.03 2.37 0.87
CA LYS A 396 32.35 2.47 0.24
C LYS A 396 32.34 1.89 -1.18
N ASN A 397 31.71 0.72 -1.37
CA ASN A 397 31.58 0.09 -2.68
C ASN A 397 30.75 0.95 -3.63
N LEU A 398 29.59 1.44 -3.19
CA LEU A 398 28.70 2.34 -3.93
C LEU A 398 29.49 3.54 -4.46
N ARG A 399 30.21 4.25 -3.60
CA ARG A 399 31.00 5.43 -4.00
C ARG A 399 32.06 5.10 -5.05
N GLN A 400 32.77 3.99 -4.86
CA GLN A 400 33.79 3.54 -5.81
C GLN A 400 33.17 3.20 -7.17
N VAL A 401 32.05 2.47 -7.20
CA VAL A 401 31.33 2.11 -8.42
C VAL A 401 30.79 3.35 -9.12
N LEU A 402 30.14 4.26 -8.40
CA LEU A 402 29.58 5.48 -8.99
C LEU A 402 30.67 6.39 -9.58
N ASN A 403 31.79 6.56 -8.87
CA ASN A 403 32.92 7.36 -9.36
C ASN A 403 33.59 6.75 -10.59
N ARG A 404 33.76 5.42 -10.64
CA ARG A 404 34.30 4.72 -11.83
C ARG A 404 33.41 4.86 -13.06
N ASN A 405 32.12 5.09 -12.86
CA ASN A 405 31.13 5.27 -13.93
C ASN A 405 30.76 6.75 -14.17
N ALA A 406 31.59 7.71 -13.76
CA ALA A 406 31.33 9.15 -13.93
C ALA A 406 31.05 9.54 -15.40
N VAL A 407 31.78 8.95 -16.35
CA VAL A 407 31.57 9.20 -17.80
C VAL A 407 30.16 8.82 -18.23
N TYR A 408 29.68 7.64 -17.80
CA TYR A 408 28.31 7.19 -18.05
C TYR A 408 27.29 8.19 -17.49
N PHE A 409 27.44 8.62 -16.24
CA PHE A 409 26.51 9.60 -15.66
C PHE A 409 26.50 10.93 -16.40
N ASN A 410 27.67 11.44 -16.79
CA ASN A 410 27.75 12.69 -17.54
C ASN A 410 27.08 12.58 -18.91
N ASP A 411 27.14 11.42 -19.54
CA ASP A 411 26.56 11.19 -20.85
C ASP A 411 25.02 11.05 -20.83
N ILE A 412 24.45 10.34 -19.85
CA ILE A 412 23.00 10.07 -19.81
C ILE A 412 22.15 11.26 -19.33
N GLN A 413 22.75 12.29 -18.74
CA GLN A 413 22.03 13.41 -18.16
C GLN A 413 21.56 14.40 -19.22
N THR A 414 20.35 14.91 -19.05
CA THR A 414 19.91 16.11 -19.78
C THR A 414 20.68 17.33 -19.24
N PRO A 415 21.24 18.19 -20.11
CA PRO A 415 21.86 19.44 -19.68
C PRO A 415 20.90 20.29 -18.82
N PHE A 416 21.41 20.84 -17.72
CA PHE A 416 20.54 21.56 -16.76
C PHE A 416 19.77 22.71 -17.39
N LYS A 417 20.39 23.47 -18.29
CA LYS A 417 19.75 24.60 -18.99
C LYS A 417 18.53 24.15 -19.80
N GLU A 418 18.63 23.04 -20.51
CA GLU A 418 17.52 22.47 -21.29
C GLU A 418 16.41 21.96 -20.36
N ALA A 419 16.78 21.26 -19.28
CA ALA A 419 15.83 20.76 -18.31
C ALA A 419 15.07 21.87 -17.58
N PHE A 420 15.77 22.94 -17.23
CA PHE A 420 15.20 24.14 -16.64
C PHE A 420 14.24 24.82 -17.61
N GLU A 421 14.65 25.04 -18.86
CA GLU A 421 13.81 25.68 -19.87
C GLU A 421 12.50 24.90 -20.10
N SER A 422 12.59 23.58 -20.19
CA SER A 422 11.42 22.71 -20.30
C SER A 422 10.45 22.85 -19.11
N VAL A 423 10.97 22.90 -17.88
CA VAL A 423 10.15 23.12 -16.68
C VAL A 423 9.50 24.50 -16.70
N ARG A 424 10.26 25.54 -17.05
CA ARG A 424 9.76 26.92 -17.11
C ARG A 424 8.63 27.06 -18.12
N GLN A 425 8.80 26.50 -19.32
CA GLN A 425 7.78 26.54 -20.38
C GLN A 425 6.49 25.81 -19.97
N GLN A 426 6.60 24.62 -19.35
CA GLN A 426 5.44 23.90 -18.83
C GLN A 426 4.69 24.71 -17.76
N LEU A 427 5.40 25.37 -16.85
CA LEU A 427 4.80 26.23 -15.83
C LEU A 427 4.09 27.45 -16.44
N ILE A 428 4.70 28.09 -17.45
CA ILE A 428 4.09 29.20 -18.20
C ILE A 428 2.82 28.75 -18.91
N ALA A 429 2.83 27.59 -19.58
CA ALA A 429 1.67 27.04 -20.27
C ALA A 429 0.49 26.79 -19.31
N ILE A 430 0.76 26.29 -18.10
CA ILE A 430 -0.26 26.13 -17.04
C ILE A 430 -0.85 27.49 -16.66
N LEU A 431 -0.01 28.51 -16.44
CA LEU A 431 -0.47 29.86 -16.08
C LEU A 431 -1.29 30.54 -17.18
N LYS A 432 -0.98 30.27 -18.44
CA LYS A 432 -1.73 30.77 -19.61
C LYS A 432 -3.04 30.00 -19.84
N GLY A 433 -3.27 28.89 -19.11
CA GLY A 433 -4.44 28.03 -19.32
C GLY A 433 -4.38 27.25 -20.64
N GLU A 434 -3.19 27.08 -21.20
CA GLU A 434 -2.94 26.36 -22.45
C GLU A 434 -2.92 24.83 -22.24
N VAL A 435 -2.75 24.39 -20.99
CA VAL A 435 -2.81 22.98 -20.60
C VAL A 435 -4.24 22.63 -20.19
N PRO A 436 -4.94 21.73 -20.90
CA PRO A 436 -6.25 21.26 -20.47
C PRO A 436 -6.13 20.55 -19.12
N ILE A 437 -7.06 20.84 -18.22
CA ILE A 437 -7.15 20.12 -16.94
C ILE A 437 -7.69 18.73 -17.28
N ASN A 438 -6.93 17.70 -16.95
CA ASN A 438 -7.41 16.33 -17.00
C ASN A 438 -8.34 16.10 -15.80
N SER A 439 -9.52 16.74 -15.81
CA SER A 439 -10.62 16.45 -14.90
C SER A 439 -11.23 15.11 -15.34
N ALA A 440 -10.91 14.04 -14.60
CA ALA A 440 -11.59 12.73 -14.59
C ALA A 440 -12.03 12.14 -15.96
N GLY A 441 -11.32 11.09 -16.42
CA GLY A 441 -11.75 10.34 -17.60
C GLY A 441 -11.00 9.05 -17.94
N GLU A 442 -9.85 8.78 -17.33
CA GLU A 442 -9.32 7.41 -17.29
C GLU A 442 -9.24 7.00 -15.82
N GLU A 443 -10.17 6.15 -15.41
CA GLU A 443 -10.09 5.44 -14.14
C GLU A 443 -8.80 4.62 -14.09
N VAL A 444 -7.71 5.21 -13.60
CA VAL A 444 -6.61 4.44 -13.01
C VAL A 444 -7.11 3.95 -11.65
N ARG A 445 -8.03 3.00 -11.68
CA ARG A 445 -8.42 2.21 -10.50
C ARG A 445 -7.16 1.50 -10.01
N SER A 446 -6.80 1.73 -8.74
CA SER A 446 -5.59 1.19 -8.13
C SER A 446 -5.50 -0.33 -8.29
N PHE A 447 -4.36 -0.85 -8.74
CA PHE A 447 -4.13 -2.30 -8.87
C PHE A 447 -3.92 -3.00 -7.50
N ASN A 448 -4.06 -2.27 -6.39
CA ASN A 448 -3.84 -2.78 -5.04
C ASN A 448 -4.80 -3.91 -4.62
N ASN A 449 -5.95 -4.07 -5.27
CA ASN A 449 -6.93 -5.11 -4.96
C ASN A 449 -6.89 -6.32 -5.90
N ILE A 450 -6.09 -6.30 -6.96
CA ILE A 450 -6.05 -7.40 -7.93
C ILE A 450 -5.30 -8.59 -7.33
N THR A 451 -6.04 -9.66 -7.12
CA THR A 451 -5.63 -10.92 -6.51
C THR A 451 -5.30 -11.95 -7.59
N TYR A 452 -5.98 -11.94 -8.73
CA TYR A 452 -5.72 -12.84 -9.85
C TYR A 452 -6.21 -12.28 -11.20
N ALA A 453 -5.64 -12.81 -12.29
CA ALA A 453 -6.16 -12.65 -13.65
C ALA A 453 -7.04 -13.86 -13.98
N ALA A 454 -8.15 -13.65 -14.68
CA ALA A 454 -9.07 -14.71 -15.08
C ALA A 454 -9.72 -14.42 -16.43
N LEU A 455 -10.30 -15.46 -17.03
CA LEU A 455 -11.31 -15.33 -18.07
C LEU A 455 -12.67 -15.40 -17.38
N THR A 456 -13.40 -14.29 -17.35
CA THR A 456 -14.79 -14.25 -16.88
C THR A 456 -15.69 -14.81 -17.96
N LEU A 457 -16.55 -15.76 -17.59
CA LEU A 457 -17.48 -16.46 -18.48
C LEU A 457 -18.92 -15.98 -18.24
N PRO A 458 -19.79 -15.99 -19.26
CA PRO A 458 -21.20 -15.68 -19.09
C PRO A 458 -21.88 -16.67 -18.13
N VAL A 459 -22.31 -16.19 -16.97
CA VAL A 459 -22.93 -17.02 -15.92
C VAL A 459 -24.13 -17.79 -16.47
N ASN A 460 -24.96 -17.16 -17.30
CA ASN A 460 -26.14 -17.80 -17.89
C ASN A 460 -25.77 -19.01 -18.75
N GLU A 461 -24.71 -18.94 -19.55
CA GLU A 461 -24.28 -20.04 -20.42
C GLU A 461 -23.65 -21.19 -19.62
N VAL A 462 -22.89 -20.87 -18.56
CA VAL A 462 -22.37 -21.88 -17.62
C VAL A 462 -23.52 -22.56 -16.87
N THR A 463 -24.53 -21.80 -16.41
CA THR A 463 -25.72 -22.35 -15.76
C THR A 463 -26.53 -23.23 -16.71
N GLN A 464 -26.73 -22.81 -17.96
CA GLN A 464 -27.41 -23.64 -18.98
C GLN A 464 -26.63 -24.94 -19.25
N THR A 465 -25.30 -24.87 -19.30
CA THR A 465 -24.44 -26.05 -19.43
C THR A 465 -24.67 -27.01 -18.26
N LEU A 466 -24.66 -26.51 -17.02
CA LEU A 466 -24.91 -27.33 -15.83
C LEU A 466 -26.32 -27.94 -15.80
N GLN A 467 -27.34 -27.18 -16.20
CA GLN A 467 -28.72 -27.67 -16.30
C GLN A 467 -28.84 -28.79 -17.34
N HIS A 468 -28.21 -28.62 -18.50
CA HIS A 468 -28.19 -29.65 -19.53
C HIS A 468 -27.45 -30.92 -19.06
N LEU A 469 -26.31 -30.77 -18.38
CA LEU A 469 -25.57 -31.90 -17.82
C LEU A 469 -26.36 -32.64 -16.74
N ALA A 470 -27.05 -31.91 -15.86
CA ALA A 470 -27.93 -32.53 -14.86
C ALA A 470 -29.11 -33.27 -15.52
N ALA A 471 -29.68 -32.73 -16.59
CA ALA A 471 -30.79 -33.39 -17.29
C ALA A 471 -30.37 -34.63 -18.10
N THR A 472 -29.07 -34.81 -18.37
CA THR A 472 -28.53 -35.88 -19.22
C THR A 472 -27.67 -36.89 -18.47
N ASN A 473 -27.29 -36.60 -17.23
CA ASN A 473 -26.42 -37.46 -16.43
C ASN A 473 -26.93 -37.58 -14.98
N ILE A 474 -27.33 -38.80 -14.61
CA ILE A 474 -27.92 -39.13 -13.30
C ILE A 474 -26.98 -38.85 -12.12
N ASP A 475 -25.66 -38.96 -12.29
CA ASP A 475 -24.70 -38.70 -11.22
C ASP A 475 -24.62 -37.19 -10.92
N ILE A 476 -24.67 -36.37 -11.97
CA ILE A 476 -24.69 -34.90 -11.85
C ILE A 476 -26.03 -34.43 -11.28
N GLU A 477 -27.14 -35.02 -11.74
CA GLU A 477 -28.49 -34.77 -11.20
C GLU A 477 -28.54 -35.05 -9.69
N ASN A 478 -28.13 -36.25 -9.29
CA ASN A 478 -28.05 -36.65 -7.88
C ASN A 478 -27.13 -35.76 -7.06
N TYR A 479 -26.03 -35.29 -7.67
CA TYR A 479 -25.13 -34.36 -6.99
C TYR A 479 -25.80 -33.01 -6.72
N PHE A 480 -26.64 -32.50 -7.61
CA PHE A 480 -27.30 -31.20 -7.42
C PHE A 480 -28.66 -31.27 -6.70
N CYS A 481 -29.31 -32.43 -6.63
CA CYS A 481 -30.65 -32.59 -6.04
C CYS A 481 -30.78 -31.98 -4.62
N ASP A 482 -29.75 -32.11 -3.78
CA ASP A 482 -29.73 -31.58 -2.41
C ASP A 482 -28.85 -30.32 -2.24
N ARG A 483 -28.38 -29.72 -3.35
CA ARG A 483 -27.42 -28.62 -3.35
C ARG A 483 -27.95 -27.45 -4.16
N MET A 484 -28.25 -26.34 -3.49
CA MET A 484 -28.60 -25.10 -4.19
C MET A 484 -27.35 -24.51 -4.88
N VAL A 485 -27.33 -24.54 -6.21
CA VAL A 485 -26.26 -23.94 -7.02
C VAL A 485 -26.77 -22.65 -7.65
N ILE A 486 -26.37 -21.53 -7.06
CA ILE A 486 -26.56 -20.21 -7.67
C ILE A 486 -25.16 -19.65 -7.93
N LEU A 487 -24.81 -19.55 -9.21
CA LEU A 487 -23.55 -18.94 -9.64
C LEU A 487 -23.72 -17.41 -9.66
N ASN A 488 -22.94 -16.72 -8.82
CA ASN A 488 -22.85 -15.26 -8.87
C ASN A 488 -21.76 -14.79 -9.85
N SER A 489 -20.81 -15.66 -10.15
CA SER A 489 -19.75 -15.44 -11.14
C SER A 489 -19.26 -16.79 -11.64
N ALA A 490 -18.71 -16.80 -12.86
CA ALA A 490 -18.05 -17.94 -13.45
C ALA A 490 -16.75 -17.46 -14.09
N HIS A 491 -15.63 -18.08 -13.75
CA HIS A 491 -14.34 -17.67 -14.28
C HIS A 491 -13.33 -18.82 -14.31
N VAL A 492 -12.38 -18.74 -15.24
CA VAL A 492 -11.19 -19.60 -15.29
C VAL A 492 -9.99 -18.77 -14.87
N THR A 493 -9.36 -19.10 -13.74
CA THR A 493 -8.17 -18.38 -13.28
C THR A 493 -7.00 -18.58 -14.25
N LEU A 494 -6.46 -17.49 -14.80
CA LEU A 494 -5.28 -17.47 -15.66
C LEU A 494 -4.00 -17.44 -14.82
N ALA A 495 -3.95 -16.55 -13.84
CA ALA A 495 -2.84 -16.49 -12.89
C ALA A 495 -3.25 -15.90 -11.56
N HIS A 496 -2.75 -16.45 -10.45
CA HIS A 496 -3.05 -15.95 -9.11
C HIS A 496 -1.80 -15.34 -8.47
N LYS A 497 -1.94 -14.18 -7.83
CA LYS A 497 -0.82 -13.41 -7.23
C LYS A 497 0.02 -14.23 -6.24
N HIS A 498 -0.65 -15.03 -5.41
CA HIS A 498 0.04 -15.87 -4.41
C HIS A 498 0.73 -17.10 -5.01
N ALA A 499 0.20 -17.64 -6.11
CA ALA A 499 0.71 -18.88 -6.70
C ALA A 499 1.78 -18.61 -7.75
N HIS A 500 1.62 -17.54 -8.53
CA HIS A 500 2.44 -17.25 -9.71
C HIS A 500 3.20 -15.92 -9.62
N GLY A 501 2.98 -15.15 -8.55
CA GLY A 501 3.59 -13.83 -8.35
C GLY A 501 2.87 -12.69 -9.09
N VAL A 502 3.14 -11.46 -8.66
CA VAL A 502 2.53 -10.23 -9.21
C VAL A 502 2.82 -10.08 -10.70
N ALA A 503 4.06 -10.35 -11.12
CA ALA A 503 4.48 -10.25 -12.52
C ALA A 503 3.69 -11.19 -13.45
N ALA A 504 3.26 -12.36 -12.96
CA ALA A 504 2.47 -13.29 -13.75
C ALA A 504 1.03 -12.79 -13.97
N VAL A 505 0.46 -12.07 -13.00
CA VAL A 505 -0.87 -11.45 -13.10
C VAL A 505 -0.80 -10.20 -13.96
N ALA A 506 0.23 -9.37 -13.79
CA ALA A 506 0.42 -8.13 -14.53
C ALA A 506 0.54 -8.33 -16.06
N LYS A 507 1.07 -9.48 -16.52
CA LYS A 507 1.14 -9.84 -17.94
C LYS A 507 -0.22 -9.85 -18.66
N PHE A 508 -1.31 -10.00 -17.92
CA PHE A 508 -2.67 -9.95 -18.47
C PHE A 508 -3.29 -8.55 -18.45
N GLY A 509 -2.59 -7.54 -17.90
CA GLY A 509 -3.08 -6.17 -17.81
C GLY A 509 -3.34 -5.54 -19.17
N ASP A 510 -2.40 -5.69 -20.10
CA ASP A 510 -2.54 -5.19 -21.49
C ASP A 510 -3.51 -6.04 -22.33
N LEU A 511 -3.93 -7.19 -21.80
CA LEU A 511 -4.85 -8.13 -22.44
C LEU A 511 -6.28 -8.01 -21.88
N ARG A 512 -6.54 -7.08 -20.95
CA ARG A 512 -7.87 -6.90 -20.36
C ARG A 512 -8.91 -6.57 -21.43
N GLY A 513 -10.06 -7.23 -21.36
CA GLY A 513 -11.16 -7.06 -22.33
C GLY A 513 -10.98 -7.90 -23.60
N VAL A 514 -9.85 -8.59 -23.78
CA VAL A 514 -9.68 -9.54 -24.88
C VAL A 514 -10.60 -10.75 -24.65
N GLU A 515 -11.34 -11.12 -25.69
CA GLU A 515 -12.16 -12.33 -25.72
C GLU A 515 -11.33 -13.53 -26.18
N VAL A 516 -11.51 -14.66 -25.51
CA VAL A 516 -10.81 -15.92 -25.79
C VAL A 516 -11.80 -17.08 -25.70
N PRO A 517 -11.84 -17.99 -26.68
CA PRO A 517 -12.66 -19.18 -26.60
C PRO A 517 -12.17 -20.13 -25.51
N VAL A 518 -13.09 -20.53 -24.63
CA VAL A 518 -12.88 -21.48 -23.52
C VAL A 518 -13.76 -22.69 -23.75
N MET A 519 -13.13 -23.86 -23.82
CA MET A 519 -13.80 -25.14 -24.02
C MET A 519 -13.96 -25.87 -22.68
N LEU A 520 -15.19 -26.21 -22.32
CA LEU A 520 -15.51 -27.03 -21.15
C LEU A 520 -15.63 -28.50 -21.57
N THR A 521 -15.00 -29.41 -20.84
CA THR A 521 -14.84 -30.82 -21.29
C THR A 521 -15.31 -31.86 -20.30
N ALA A 522 -15.27 -31.58 -18.99
CA ALA A 522 -15.65 -32.54 -17.98
C ALA A 522 -16.13 -31.87 -16.69
N PHE A 523 -16.95 -32.59 -15.93
CA PHE A 523 -17.42 -32.19 -14.62
C PHE A 523 -16.74 -33.07 -13.56
N LEU A 524 -16.02 -32.45 -12.63
CA LEU A 524 -15.37 -33.15 -11.52
C LEU A 524 -16.01 -32.72 -10.21
N PHE A 525 -16.28 -33.70 -9.34
CA PHE A 525 -16.93 -33.44 -8.06
C PHE A 525 -16.44 -34.38 -6.96
N SER A 526 -16.48 -33.88 -5.73
CA SER A 526 -16.32 -34.63 -4.50
C SER A 526 -17.50 -34.33 -3.57
N ALA A 527 -17.56 -34.95 -2.39
CA ALA A 527 -18.59 -34.61 -1.40
C ALA A 527 -18.62 -33.11 -1.03
N LYS A 528 -17.49 -32.39 -1.14
CA LYS A 528 -17.33 -31.02 -0.63
C LYS A 528 -17.28 -29.93 -1.70
N LEU A 529 -17.02 -30.25 -2.96
CA LEU A 529 -16.91 -29.24 -4.02
C LEU A 529 -16.98 -29.86 -5.41
N CYS A 530 -17.33 -29.05 -6.41
CA CYS A 530 -17.31 -29.42 -7.82
C CYS A 530 -16.82 -28.28 -8.73
N ALA A 531 -16.29 -28.66 -9.88
CA ALA A 531 -15.79 -27.75 -10.90
C ALA A 531 -15.91 -28.33 -12.31
N LEU A 532 -16.01 -27.45 -13.30
CA LEU A 532 -15.92 -27.80 -14.72
C LEU A 532 -14.48 -27.67 -15.18
N GLU A 533 -13.93 -28.73 -15.76
CA GLU A 533 -12.63 -28.68 -16.44
C GLU A 533 -12.73 -27.76 -17.65
N ALA A 534 -11.76 -26.86 -17.78
CA ALA A 534 -11.70 -25.87 -18.84
C ALA A 534 -10.38 -25.97 -19.61
N ARG A 535 -10.46 -25.82 -20.92
CA ARG A 535 -9.33 -25.69 -21.82
C ARG A 535 -9.43 -24.37 -22.56
N ILE A 536 -8.41 -23.53 -22.38
CA ILE A 536 -8.28 -22.29 -23.14
C ILE A 536 -7.77 -22.66 -24.52
N MET A 537 -8.52 -22.31 -25.55
CA MET A 537 -8.16 -22.64 -26.93
C MET A 537 -7.01 -21.76 -27.41
N GLU A 538 -6.28 -22.25 -28.42
CA GLU A 538 -5.21 -21.50 -29.05
C GLU A 538 -5.76 -20.19 -29.62
N ASN A 539 -5.08 -19.09 -29.35
CA ASN A 539 -5.53 -17.74 -29.67
C ASN A 539 -4.33 -16.87 -30.07
N GLU A 540 -4.60 -15.86 -30.88
CA GLU A 540 -3.57 -14.97 -31.47
C GLU A 540 -2.73 -14.22 -30.42
N LYS A 541 -3.26 -14.07 -29.21
CA LYS A 541 -2.60 -13.38 -28.09
C LYS A 541 -1.78 -14.32 -27.19
N GLY A 542 -1.75 -15.62 -27.49
CA GLY A 542 -1.02 -16.62 -26.71
C GLY A 542 -1.49 -16.70 -25.25
N ILE A 543 -2.77 -16.42 -24.97
CA ILE A 543 -3.34 -16.47 -23.63
C ILE A 543 -3.47 -17.92 -23.19
N TYR A 544 -2.86 -18.28 -22.06
CA TYR A 544 -2.98 -19.58 -21.41
C TYR A 544 -3.08 -19.43 -19.89
N SER A 545 -3.66 -20.44 -19.24
CA SER A 545 -3.70 -20.53 -17.78
C SER A 545 -2.39 -21.09 -17.25
N ARG A 546 -1.85 -20.44 -16.21
CA ARG A 546 -0.71 -20.93 -15.44
C ARG A 546 -1.09 -22.00 -14.42
N ASN A 547 -2.38 -22.15 -14.10
CA ASN A 547 -2.84 -23.29 -13.32
C ASN A 547 -2.69 -24.57 -14.17
N PRO A 548 -2.05 -25.64 -13.64
CA PRO A 548 -1.89 -26.91 -14.36
C PRO A 548 -3.21 -27.55 -14.78
N TRP A 549 -4.27 -27.28 -14.02
CA TRP A 549 -5.62 -27.74 -14.29
C TRP A 549 -6.57 -26.52 -14.29
N PRO A 550 -6.79 -25.88 -15.45
CA PRO A 550 -7.72 -24.77 -15.58
C PRO A 550 -9.16 -25.28 -15.41
N HIS A 551 -9.95 -24.56 -14.62
CA HIS A 551 -11.30 -24.99 -14.28
C HIS A 551 -12.17 -23.80 -13.87
N VAL A 552 -13.49 -24.02 -13.87
CA VAL A 552 -14.50 -23.13 -13.29
C VAL A 552 -15.01 -23.80 -12.02
N THR A 553 -14.80 -23.20 -10.85
CA THR A 553 -15.40 -23.72 -9.61
C THR A 553 -16.90 -23.44 -9.61
N VAL A 554 -17.71 -24.49 -9.45
CA VAL A 554 -19.18 -24.40 -9.56
C VAL A 554 -19.83 -24.32 -8.18
N TRP A 555 -19.42 -25.18 -7.25
CA TRP A 555 -20.00 -25.22 -5.90
C TRP A 555 -18.98 -25.68 -4.86
N THR A 556 -19.13 -25.18 -3.63
CA THR A 556 -18.35 -25.59 -2.46
C THR A 556 -19.25 -25.69 -1.24
N ALA A 557 -19.07 -26.73 -0.42
CA ALA A 557 -19.68 -26.88 0.88
C ALA A 557 -19.28 -25.75 1.84
N LYS A 558 -20.12 -25.49 2.84
CA LYS A 558 -19.87 -24.49 3.88
C LYS A 558 -18.53 -24.78 4.58
N GLY A 559 -17.62 -23.79 4.55
CA GLY A 559 -16.29 -23.90 5.16
C GLY A 559 -15.19 -24.38 4.20
N THR A 560 -15.54 -24.89 3.03
CA THR A 560 -14.60 -25.24 1.95
C THR A 560 -14.29 -24.00 1.12
N ARG A 561 -13.00 -23.76 0.82
CA ARG A 561 -12.59 -22.60 0.01
C ARG A 561 -12.57 -22.98 -1.47
N PRO A 562 -12.99 -22.09 -2.40
CA PRO A 562 -12.91 -22.36 -3.84
C PRO A 562 -11.53 -22.78 -4.35
N LYS A 563 -10.45 -22.29 -3.73
CA LYS A 563 -9.08 -22.69 -4.08
C LYS A 563 -8.81 -24.19 -3.94
N GLU A 564 -9.59 -24.92 -3.14
CA GLU A 564 -9.44 -26.35 -2.94
C GLU A 564 -9.83 -27.16 -4.19
N SER A 565 -10.58 -26.57 -5.13
CA SER A 565 -10.89 -27.16 -6.44
C SER A 565 -9.65 -27.54 -7.25
N ASN A 566 -8.52 -26.85 -7.06
CA ASN A 566 -7.25 -27.22 -7.69
C ASN A 566 -6.79 -28.65 -7.38
N PHE A 567 -7.29 -29.25 -6.29
CA PHE A 567 -6.92 -30.60 -5.87
C PHE A 567 -7.89 -31.69 -6.38
N LEU A 568 -8.97 -31.34 -7.10
CA LEU A 568 -9.91 -32.33 -7.64
C LEU A 568 -9.24 -33.41 -8.50
N PRO A 569 -8.26 -33.12 -9.38
CA PRO A 569 -7.55 -34.16 -10.11
C PRO A 569 -6.82 -35.16 -9.21
N GLN A 570 -6.24 -34.70 -8.10
CA GLN A 570 -5.55 -35.55 -7.13
C GLN A 570 -6.55 -36.36 -6.28
N MET A 571 -7.70 -35.76 -5.97
CA MET A 571 -8.80 -36.47 -5.32
C MET A 571 -9.36 -37.58 -6.23
N LEU A 572 -9.46 -37.35 -7.53
CA LEU A 572 -9.87 -38.36 -8.51
C LEU A 572 -8.89 -39.54 -8.51
N GLN A 573 -7.58 -39.26 -8.55
CA GLN A 573 -6.54 -40.30 -8.50
C GLN A 573 -6.55 -41.12 -7.20
N SER A 574 -6.94 -40.50 -6.09
CA SER A 574 -7.01 -41.15 -4.77
C SER A 574 -8.39 -41.76 -4.46
N GLY A 575 -9.34 -41.73 -5.39
CA GLY A 575 -10.69 -42.30 -5.23
C GLY A 575 -11.65 -41.45 -4.38
N HIS A 576 -11.34 -40.18 -4.12
CA HIS A 576 -12.14 -39.26 -3.31
C HIS A 576 -12.95 -38.24 -4.13
N ALA A 577 -12.84 -38.29 -5.47
CA ALA A 577 -13.63 -37.50 -6.40
C ALA A 577 -14.01 -38.34 -7.62
N TRP A 578 -15.00 -37.86 -8.36
CA TRP A 578 -15.52 -38.48 -9.57
C TRP A 578 -15.41 -37.50 -10.75
N ARG A 579 -15.37 -38.06 -11.96
CA ARG A 579 -15.29 -37.33 -13.23
C ARG A 579 -16.40 -37.83 -14.15
N VAL A 580 -17.09 -36.89 -14.79
CA VAL A 580 -18.04 -37.13 -15.87
C VAL A 580 -17.59 -36.33 -17.09
N ASP A 581 -17.19 -37.01 -18.15
CA ASP A 581 -16.87 -36.40 -19.44
C ASP A 581 -18.15 -36.10 -20.23
N PHE A 582 -18.15 -35.01 -20.99
CA PHE A 582 -19.29 -34.62 -21.82
C PHE A 582 -18.84 -34.00 -23.16
N ALA A 583 -19.78 -33.86 -24.09
CA ALA A 583 -19.50 -33.25 -25.39
C ALA A 583 -19.01 -31.80 -25.22
N PRO A 584 -17.84 -31.42 -25.77
CA PRO A 584 -17.24 -30.13 -25.46
C PRO A 584 -18.17 -28.93 -25.74
N VAL A 585 -18.24 -28.01 -24.77
CA VAL A 585 -19.01 -26.76 -24.89
C VAL A 585 -18.04 -25.60 -24.98
N VAL A 586 -18.14 -24.78 -26.03
CA VAL A 586 -17.25 -23.62 -26.24
C VAL A 586 -17.98 -22.34 -25.86
N LEU A 587 -17.38 -21.56 -24.96
CA LEU A 587 -17.87 -20.28 -24.46
C LEU A 587 -16.86 -19.17 -24.78
N SER A 588 -17.31 -17.92 -24.91
CA SER A 588 -16.39 -16.77 -24.98
C SER A 588 -16.05 -16.28 -23.57
N GLY A 589 -14.76 -16.24 -23.23
CA GLY A 589 -14.26 -15.72 -21.97
C GLY A 589 -13.55 -14.38 -22.14
N VAL A 590 -13.83 -13.42 -21.27
CA VAL A 590 -13.21 -12.08 -21.31
C VAL A 590 -12.10 -12.00 -20.26
N VAL A 591 -10.91 -11.55 -20.66
CA VAL A 591 -9.80 -11.34 -19.71
C VAL A 591 -10.12 -10.21 -18.74
N GLU A 592 -10.10 -10.52 -17.45
CA GLU A 592 -10.28 -9.56 -16.35
C GLU A 592 -9.20 -9.70 -15.28
N LEU A 593 -9.00 -8.61 -14.53
CA LEU A 593 -8.15 -8.55 -13.35
C LEU A 593 -9.04 -8.33 -12.13
N LEU A 594 -9.04 -9.31 -11.21
CA LEU A 594 -9.99 -9.44 -10.10
C LEU A 594 -9.30 -9.43 -8.73
#